data_AF-A0A494XZD6-F1
#
_entry.id   AF-A0A494XZD6-F1
#
_cell.length_a   1.000
_cell.length_b   1.000
_cell.length_c   1.000
_cell.angle_alpha   90.00
_cell.angle_beta   90.00
_cell.angle_gamma   90.00
#
_symmetry.space_group_name_H-M   'P 1'
#
loop_
_entity.id
_entity.type
_entity.pdbx_description
1 polymer ?
#
loop_
_entity_poly.entity_id
_entity_poly.type
_entity_poly.pdbx_seq_one_letter_code
_entity_poly.pdbx_strand_id
1 'polypeptide(L)'
;MRVNRSIDASQSCPLDSNASKTLNAFDASHASNARYLPSDPLRVDAGVFEWHASRPRTVEIHYDLEFDALAARLGAHGARRADDVFVHVVNASASAGGVLGPQGAGPNFDGGLISLCACNHGMRASLDACDWPGRWVAGFTTYSGMFGHQQYLRYLMRVGEAYASQHELVSALVHSGRADVVDAKDASRHASGDVWRIKPGSASDAATGRWRATTYCRPVIGHAHREDVDDETWHKDIEYVDQHGRRAALLVGDPRWSFVWNQPFICKTDPGPLRGHRRVSVTALLKHLRASAVAT
;
A
#
# COMPACT_ATOMS: atom_id res chain seq x y z
N MET A 1 -31.45 31.95 11.49
CA MET A 1 -30.84 31.78 10.14
C MET A 1 -29.36 31.48 10.32
N ARG A 2 -28.94 30.22 10.14
CA ARG A 2 -27.52 29.83 10.13
C ARG A 2 -27.18 29.39 8.71
N VAL A 3 -26.20 30.04 8.12
CA VAL A 3 -25.70 29.76 6.77
C VAL A 3 -24.63 28.67 6.91
N ASN A 4 -24.91 27.48 6.38
CA ASN A 4 -23.89 26.43 6.20
C ASN A 4 -23.02 26.81 5.00
N ARG A 5 -21.72 27.01 5.21
CA ARG A 5 -20.75 27.08 4.11
C ARG A 5 -20.24 25.68 3.79
N SER A 6 -20.52 25.24 2.58
CA SER A 6 -19.88 24.11 1.90
C SER A 6 -18.40 24.44 1.68
N ILE A 7 -17.50 23.51 2.03
CA ILE A 7 -16.08 23.60 1.67
C ILE A 7 -15.87 22.66 0.49
N ASP A 8 -15.72 23.25 -0.70
CA ASP A 8 -15.14 22.59 -1.86
C ASP A 8 -13.62 22.50 -1.65
N ALA A 9 -13.08 21.30 -1.70
CA ALA A 9 -11.65 21.05 -1.73
C ALA A 9 -11.29 20.44 -3.09
N SER A 10 -11.04 21.31 -4.07
CA SER A 10 -10.30 20.98 -5.28
C SER A 10 -8.99 21.76 -5.27
N GLN A 11 -7.87 21.08 -5.02
CA GLN A 11 -6.56 21.62 -5.39
C GLN A 11 -5.78 20.55 -6.17
N SER A 12 -5.27 21.02 -7.31
CA SER A 12 -4.62 20.28 -8.39
C SER A 12 -3.19 19.92 -8.03
N CYS A 13 -2.81 18.67 -8.31
CA CYS A 13 -1.41 18.28 -8.42
C CYS A 13 -0.75 19.03 -9.58
N PRO A 14 0.57 19.30 -9.54
CA PRO A 14 1.31 19.65 -10.74
C PRO A 14 1.20 18.47 -11.71
N LEU A 15 0.40 18.65 -12.75
CA LEU A 15 0.24 17.69 -13.84
C LEU A 15 1.53 17.67 -14.65
N ASP A 16 2.29 16.57 -14.57
CA ASP A 16 3.16 16.20 -15.67
C ASP A 16 2.26 15.79 -16.84
N SER A 17 1.93 16.74 -17.71
CA SER A 17 1.11 16.49 -18.88
C SER A 17 1.89 15.64 -19.90
N ASN A 18 1.72 14.33 -19.87
CA ASN A 18 1.85 13.51 -21.07
C ASN A 18 1.02 12.21 -21.02
N ALA A 19 0.15 12.11 -22.02
CA ALA A 19 -0.44 10.91 -22.63
C ALA A 19 -1.56 10.14 -21.90
N SER A 20 -2.81 10.52 -22.22
CA SER A 20 -3.85 9.52 -22.53
C SER A 20 -3.62 8.95 -23.92
N LYS A 21 -3.40 7.63 -24.04
CA LYS A 21 -3.82 6.85 -25.22
C LYS A 21 -4.26 5.44 -24.81
N THR A 22 -5.40 5.09 -25.39
CA THR A 22 -6.12 3.82 -25.36
C THR A 22 -5.30 2.61 -25.80
N LEU A 23 -5.57 1.46 -25.16
CA LEU A 23 -5.12 0.12 -25.53
C LEU A 23 -5.53 -0.28 -26.96
N ASN A 24 -4.57 -0.60 -27.83
CA ASN A 24 -4.55 -1.81 -28.67
C ASN A 24 -3.25 -1.93 -29.51
N ALA A 25 -2.70 -3.15 -29.47
CA ALA A 25 -1.90 -3.90 -30.47
C ALA A 25 -0.62 -3.34 -31.15
N PHE A 26 0.44 -4.13 -30.96
CA PHE A 26 1.49 -4.59 -31.90
C PHE A 26 2.59 -3.66 -32.50
N ASP A 27 3.80 -4.18 -32.30
CA ASP A 27 5.03 -4.23 -33.11
C ASP A 27 6.04 -3.07 -33.23
N ALA A 28 7.29 -3.54 -33.34
CA ALA A 28 8.56 -2.87 -33.14
C ALA A 28 9.07 -2.03 -34.32
N SER A 29 9.93 -1.03 -34.02
CA SER A 29 11.24 -0.82 -34.67
C SER A 29 11.90 0.50 -34.23
N HIS A 30 13.23 0.53 -34.39
CA HIS A 30 14.20 1.53 -33.96
C HIS A 30 13.94 2.98 -34.43
N ALA A 31 14.44 3.97 -33.68
CA ALA A 31 15.60 4.79 -34.05
C ALA A 31 15.80 5.96 -33.05
N SER A 32 16.94 6.63 -33.22
CA SER A 32 17.71 7.44 -32.27
C SER A 32 17.35 8.93 -32.20
N ASN A 33 17.93 9.56 -31.15
CA ASN A 33 18.35 10.95 -31.01
C ASN A 33 17.29 12.06 -30.90
N ALA A 34 17.24 12.70 -29.73
CA ALA A 34 17.49 14.14 -29.61
C ALA A 34 17.77 14.53 -28.14
N ARG A 35 18.83 15.32 -27.96
CA ARG A 35 19.16 16.01 -26.70
C ARG A 35 18.12 17.09 -26.46
N TYR A 36 17.57 17.14 -25.25
CA TYR A 36 16.87 18.30 -24.73
C TYR A 36 17.31 18.53 -23.28
N LEU A 37 18.00 19.63 -23.04
CA LEU A 37 18.22 20.18 -21.71
C LEU A 37 17.23 21.33 -21.54
N PRO A 38 16.37 21.32 -20.51
CA PRO A 38 15.76 22.54 -20.02
C PRO A 38 16.57 23.07 -18.83
N SER A 39 17.04 24.31 -18.99
CA SER A 39 17.46 25.22 -17.93
C SER A 39 16.23 25.79 -17.22
N ASP A 40 16.04 25.43 -15.94
CA ASP A 40 15.78 26.34 -14.80
C ASP A 40 15.23 25.51 -13.60
N PRO A 41 15.68 25.78 -12.36
CA PRO A 41 15.19 25.07 -11.19
C PRO A 41 13.78 25.54 -10.84
N LEU A 42 12.79 24.69 -11.11
CA LEU A 42 11.43 24.83 -10.58
C LEU A 42 11.48 24.86 -9.05
N ARG A 43 11.19 26.04 -8.50
CA ARG A 43 10.90 26.27 -7.09
C ARG A 43 9.55 25.61 -6.79
N VAL A 44 9.60 24.37 -6.28
CA VAL A 44 8.41 23.68 -5.76
C VAL A 44 8.02 24.34 -4.44
N ASP A 45 6.97 25.15 -4.48
CA ASP A 45 6.23 25.51 -3.27
C ASP A 45 5.60 24.21 -2.75
N ALA A 46 6.23 23.66 -1.71
CA ALA A 46 5.64 22.60 -0.91
C ALA A 46 4.34 23.16 -0.32
N GLY A 47 3.20 22.78 -0.90
CA GLY A 47 1.90 22.97 -0.29
C GLY A 47 1.93 22.33 1.09
N VAL A 48 2.08 23.17 2.11
CA VAL A 48 2.00 22.78 3.52
C VAL A 48 0.56 22.33 3.73
N PHE A 49 0.34 21.03 3.67
CA PHE A 49 -0.89 20.41 4.14
C PHE A 49 -1.00 20.77 5.62
N GLU A 50 -1.97 21.62 5.99
CA GLU A 50 -2.20 22.00 7.38
C GLU A 50 -2.52 20.73 8.18
N TRP A 51 -1.50 20.22 8.86
CA TRP A 51 -1.59 19.04 9.69
C TRP A 51 -2.27 19.45 11.00
N HIS A 52 -3.53 19.03 11.19
CA HIS A 52 -4.22 19.25 12.46
C HIS A 52 -3.52 18.48 13.58
N ALA A 53 -2.66 19.19 14.33
CA ALA A 53 -1.81 18.70 15.41
C ALA A 53 -2.55 18.23 16.68
N SER A 54 -3.80 17.79 16.56
CA SER A 54 -4.65 17.43 17.70
C SER A 54 -5.24 16.03 17.62
N ARG A 55 -4.72 15.13 16.78
CA ARG A 55 -5.23 13.75 16.74
C ARG A 55 -4.73 12.97 17.97
N PRO A 56 -5.61 12.28 18.71
CA PRO A 56 -5.19 11.43 19.82
C PRO A 56 -4.19 10.39 19.32
N ARG A 57 -3.11 10.24 20.09
CA ARG A 57 -2.18 9.12 19.97
C ARG A 57 -2.99 7.84 20.17
N THR A 58 -2.71 6.82 19.35
CA THR A 58 -3.36 5.49 19.29
C THR A 58 -4.78 5.47 18.72
N VAL A 59 -4.91 5.70 17.41
CA VAL A 59 -6.00 5.04 16.66
C VAL A 59 -5.46 3.68 16.25
N GLU A 60 -5.95 2.62 16.87
CA GLU A 60 -5.55 1.25 16.55
C GLU A 60 -6.34 0.71 15.34
N ILE A 61 -5.67 -0.10 14.52
CA ILE A 61 -6.34 -0.88 13.46
C ILE A 61 -7.27 -1.93 14.09
N HIS A 62 -8.34 -2.27 13.38
CA HIS A 62 -9.33 -3.21 13.87
C HIS A 62 -8.92 -4.64 13.56
N TYR A 63 -9.01 -5.54 14.54
CA TYR A 63 -8.68 -6.96 14.37
C TYR A 63 -9.92 -7.84 14.41
N ASP A 64 -9.90 -8.89 13.58
CA ASP A 64 -10.80 -10.04 13.64
C ASP A 64 -12.28 -9.67 13.71
N LEU A 65 -12.67 -8.66 12.93
CA LEU A 65 -14.03 -8.17 12.89
C LEU A 65 -14.95 -9.19 12.21
N GLU A 66 -16.07 -9.52 12.85
CA GLU A 66 -17.09 -10.38 12.24
C GLU A 66 -17.65 -9.79 10.94
N PHE A 67 -18.11 -10.65 10.03
CA PHE A 67 -18.59 -10.22 8.72
C PHE A 67 -19.71 -9.17 8.79
N ASP A 68 -20.71 -9.38 9.65
CA ASP A 68 -21.84 -8.46 9.79
C ASP A 68 -21.39 -7.10 10.35
N ALA A 69 -20.44 -7.11 11.28
CA ALA A 69 -19.87 -5.89 11.84
C ALA A 69 -19.04 -5.12 10.81
N LEU A 70 -18.28 -5.84 9.95
CA LEU A 70 -17.59 -5.23 8.81
C LEU A 70 -18.59 -4.59 7.84
N ALA A 71 -19.63 -5.32 7.45
CA ALA A 71 -20.63 -4.83 6.51
C ALA A 71 -21.36 -3.59 7.05
N ALA A 72 -21.78 -3.61 8.32
CA ALA A 72 -22.42 -2.48 8.98
C ALA A 72 -21.50 -1.25 9.02
N ARG A 73 -20.23 -1.45 9.34
CA ARG A 73 -19.23 -0.37 9.43
C ARG A 73 -18.94 0.26 8.07
N LEU A 74 -18.75 -0.54 7.04
CA LEU A 74 -18.57 -0.03 5.67
C LEU A 74 -19.83 0.69 5.16
N GLY A 75 -21.02 0.22 5.54
CA GLY A 75 -22.28 0.90 5.27
C GLY A 75 -22.38 2.27 5.95
N ALA A 76 -22.01 2.35 7.23
CA ALA A 76 -22.07 3.59 8.03
C ALA A 76 -21.07 4.65 7.59
N HIS A 77 -19.89 4.25 7.06
CA HIS A 77 -18.93 5.18 6.46
C HIS A 77 -19.54 6.01 5.32
N GLY A 78 -20.59 5.50 4.69
CA GLY A 78 -21.01 5.99 3.39
C GLY A 78 -19.92 5.78 2.35
N ALA A 79 -19.07 4.75 2.52
CA ALA A 79 -18.18 4.28 1.45
C ALA A 79 -19.04 4.24 0.20
N ARG A 80 -18.73 5.10 -0.78
CA ARG A 80 -19.65 5.24 -1.91
C ARG A 80 -19.71 3.85 -2.49
N ARG A 81 -20.90 3.35 -2.78
CA ARG A 81 -21.08 1.95 -3.25
C ARG A 81 -20.21 1.59 -4.46
N ALA A 82 -19.66 2.62 -5.14
CA ALA A 82 -18.75 2.58 -6.28
C ALA A 82 -17.26 2.81 -5.96
N ASP A 83 -16.85 2.97 -4.70
CA ASP A 83 -15.43 3.13 -4.34
C ASP A 83 -14.66 1.87 -4.77
N ASP A 84 -13.51 2.09 -5.39
CA ASP A 84 -12.69 1.01 -5.93
C ASP A 84 -11.91 0.29 -4.84
N VAL A 85 -12.00 -1.03 -4.87
CA VAL A 85 -11.20 -1.97 -4.10
C VAL A 85 -10.24 -2.67 -5.05
N PHE A 86 -8.95 -2.51 -4.78
CA PHE A 86 -7.88 -3.27 -5.41
C PHE A 86 -7.67 -4.57 -4.64
N VAL A 87 -8.00 -5.68 -5.27
CA VAL A 87 -7.94 -7.02 -4.68
C VAL A 87 -6.68 -7.73 -5.15
N HIS A 88 -5.96 -8.35 -4.23
CA HIS A 88 -4.84 -9.23 -4.56
C HIS A 88 -4.71 -10.38 -3.57
N VAL A 89 -3.83 -11.32 -3.92
CA VAL A 89 -3.45 -12.44 -3.06
C VAL A 89 -2.22 -12.05 -2.25
N VAL A 90 -2.21 -12.41 -0.98
CA VAL A 90 -1.06 -12.33 -0.07
C VAL A 90 -0.61 -13.73 0.31
N ASN A 91 0.70 -13.89 0.40
CA ASN A 91 1.27 -15.06 1.04
C ASN A 91 1.01 -14.95 2.54
N ALA A 92 0.35 -15.97 3.08
CA ALA A 92 0.08 -16.09 4.49
C ALA A 92 0.41 -17.52 4.91
N SER A 93 0.96 -17.65 6.11
CA SER A 93 1.15 -18.94 6.77
C SER A 93 0.00 -19.18 7.76
N ALA A 94 -0.28 -20.43 8.08
CA ALA A 94 -1.17 -20.81 9.18
C ALA A 94 -0.36 -21.55 10.24
N SER A 95 -0.43 -21.12 11.50
CA SER A 95 0.14 -21.86 12.62
C SER A 95 -0.75 -23.04 13.05
N ALA A 96 -0.22 -23.93 13.88
CA ALA A 96 -1.02 -24.93 14.58
C ALA A 96 -2.00 -24.19 15.52
N GLY A 97 -3.24 -24.05 15.08
CA GLY A 97 -4.25 -23.17 15.70
C GLY A 97 -4.95 -22.23 14.72
N GLY A 98 -4.59 -22.26 13.43
CA GLY A 98 -5.30 -21.54 12.38
C GLY A 98 -4.99 -20.04 12.32
N VAL A 99 -4.06 -19.54 13.15
CA VAL A 99 -3.66 -18.14 13.15
C VAL A 99 -2.90 -17.81 11.85
N LEU A 100 -3.38 -16.80 11.13
CA LEU A 100 -2.82 -16.30 9.90
C LEU A 100 -1.61 -15.40 10.17
N GLY A 101 -0.41 -15.91 9.90
CA GLY A 101 0.83 -15.15 9.95
C GLY A 101 1.17 -14.49 8.61
N PRO A 102 1.88 -13.34 8.62
CA PRO A 102 2.51 -12.84 7.40
C PRO A 102 3.59 -13.83 6.91
N GLN A 103 3.73 -13.98 5.59
CA GLN A 103 4.82 -14.73 4.98
C GLN A 103 5.44 -13.92 3.84
N GLY A 104 6.76 -13.74 3.88
CA GLY A 104 7.52 -12.99 2.87
C GLY A 104 7.25 -11.49 2.91
N ALA A 105 7.39 -10.82 1.75
CA ALA A 105 7.26 -9.37 1.58
C ALA A 105 5.81 -8.89 1.60
N GLY A 106 4.99 -9.33 2.56
CA GLY A 106 3.57 -8.98 2.67
C GLY A 106 3.30 -7.53 3.12
N PRO A 107 2.02 -7.14 3.28
CA PRO A 107 1.68 -5.92 4.02
C PRO A 107 2.21 -6.00 5.46
N ASN A 108 2.67 -4.87 6.02
CA ASN A 108 3.12 -4.79 7.40
C ASN A 108 2.02 -4.14 8.27
N PHE A 109 1.71 -4.76 9.42
CA PHE A 109 0.66 -4.32 10.36
C PHE A 109 1.18 -3.71 11.66
N ASP A 110 2.51 -3.70 11.85
CA ASP A 110 3.18 -3.22 13.05
C ASP A 110 3.03 -1.70 13.22
N GLY A 111 3.18 -1.19 14.44
CA GLY A 111 3.06 0.25 14.71
C GLY A 111 1.65 0.82 14.57
N GLY A 112 0.62 -0.03 14.62
CA GLY A 112 -0.78 0.42 14.64
C GLY A 112 -1.32 0.95 13.31
N LEU A 113 -0.67 0.62 12.19
CA LEU A 113 -1.20 0.91 10.85
C LEU A 113 -0.82 -0.17 9.83
N ILE A 114 -1.65 -0.28 8.78
CA ILE A 114 -1.36 -1.15 7.63
C ILE A 114 -0.54 -0.36 6.61
N SER A 115 0.58 -0.93 6.17
CA SER A 115 1.40 -0.39 5.08
C SER A 115 1.61 -1.43 3.98
N LEU A 116 1.63 -0.96 2.74
CA LEU A 116 2.05 -1.74 1.57
C LEU A 116 3.19 -1.00 0.89
N CYS A 117 4.42 -1.32 1.28
CA CYS A 117 5.60 -0.66 0.75
C CYS A 117 6.53 -1.58 -0.05
N ALA A 118 6.48 -2.89 0.17
CA ALA A 118 7.37 -3.89 -0.44
C ALA A 118 6.64 -4.95 -1.29
N CYS A 119 5.32 -5.10 -1.15
CA CYS A 119 4.53 -6.06 -1.93
C CYS A 119 3.94 -5.45 -3.21
N ASN A 120 3.51 -6.34 -4.10
CA ASN A 120 2.49 -6.03 -5.10
C ASN A 120 2.76 -4.74 -5.91
N HIS A 121 3.98 -4.61 -6.41
CA HIS A 121 4.46 -3.44 -7.11
C HIS A 121 3.58 -3.06 -8.30
N GLY A 122 3.15 -4.05 -9.10
CA GLY A 122 2.33 -3.80 -10.29
C GLY A 122 0.98 -3.15 -9.97
N MET A 123 0.32 -3.57 -8.89
CA MET A 123 -0.92 -2.91 -8.44
C MET A 123 -0.63 -1.50 -7.96
N ARG A 124 0.40 -1.29 -7.13
CA ARG A 124 0.74 0.03 -6.57
C ARG A 124 1.23 1.03 -7.62
N ALA A 125 1.79 0.55 -8.72
CA ALA A 125 2.18 1.38 -9.86
C ALA A 125 1.01 1.67 -10.81
N SER A 126 -0.18 1.12 -10.57
CA SER A 126 -1.34 1.33 -11.46
C SER A 126 -1.95 2.74 -11.38
N LEU A 127 -1.61 3.50 -10.34
CA LEU A 127 -2.00 4.88 -10.10
C LEU A 127 -0.80 5.67 -9.55
N ASP A 128 -0.79 6.98 -9.77
CA ASP A 128 0.17 7.86 -9.11
C ASP A 128 -0.14 7.99 -7.61
N ALA A 129 0.87 8.34 -6.81
CA ALA A 129 0.74 8.45 -5.35
C ALA A 129 -0.43 9.37 -4.94
N CYS A 130 -0.70 10.45 -5.66
CA CYS A 130 -1.78 11.37 -5.35
C CYS A 130 -3.20 10.83 -5.62
N ASP A 131 -3.34 9.77 -6.43
CA ASP A 131 -4.63 9.18 -6.81
C ASP A 131 -5.07 8.02 -5.89
N TRP A 132 -4.16 7.55 -5.05
CA TRP A 132 -4.37 6.47 -4.10
C TRP A 132 -5.23 6.82 -2.88
N PRO A 133 -5.09 8.01 -2.24
CA PRO A 133 -5.88 8.35 -1.06
C PRO A 133 -7.39 8.18 -1.29
N GLY A 134 -8.01 7.43 -0.39
CA GLY A 134 -9.42 7.10 -0.42
C GLY A 134 -9.82 5.85 -1.20
N ARG A 135 -8.89 5.22 -1.93
CA ARG A 135 -9.08 3.89 -2.53
C ARG A 135 -9.01 2.80 -1.45
N TRP A 136 -9.58 1.64 -1.74
CA TRP A 136 -9.50 0.47 -0.88
C TRP A 136 -8.53 -0.57 -1.43
N VAL A 137 -7.88 -1.32 -0.55
CA VAL A 137 -7.05 -2.47 -0.92
C VAL A 137 -7.43 -3.65 -0.03
N ALA A 138 -7.67 -4.81 -0.65
CA ALA A 138 -8.01 -6.05 0.03
C ALA A 138 -7.00 -7.14 -0.32
N GLY A 139 -6.41 -7.75 0.71
CA GLY A 139 -5.54 -8.91 0.57
C GLY A 139 -6.24 -10.19 0.99
N PHE A 140 -6.22 -11.19 0.13
CA PHE A 140 -6.74 -12.52 0.41
C PHE A 140 -5.60 -13.53 0.55
N THR A 141 -5.73 -14.53 1.41
CA THR A 141 -4.76 -15.62 1.50
C THR A 141 -4.64 -16.39 0.17
N THR A 142 -3.52 -17.09 -0.01
CA THR A 142 -3.32 -17.98 -1.16
C THR A 142 -4.36 -19.10 -1.18
N TYR A 143 -4.84 -19.45 -2.39
CA TYR A 143 -5.69 -20.63 -2.59
C TYR A 143 -4.81 -21.89 -2.54
N SER A 144 -4.70 -22.53 -1.38
CA SER A 144 -3.84 -23.70 -1.19
C SER A 144 -4.50 -24.76 -0.32
N GLY A 145 -3.95 -25.99 -0.33
CA GLY A 145 -4.42 -27.07 0.53
C GLY A 145 -4.31 -26.74 2.03
N MET A 146 -3.35 -25.89 2.43
CA MET A 146 -3.22 -25.37 3.80
C MET A 146 -4.49 -24.64 4.26
N PHE A 147 -5.19 -23.99 3.33
CA PHE A 147 -6.42 -23.25 3.58
C PHE A 147 -7.66 -24.01 3.10
N GLY A 148 -7.58 -25.33 2.94
CA GLY A 148 -8.69 -26.15 2.47
C GLY A 148 -9.19 -25.75 1.08
N HIS A 149 -8.30 -25.25 0.22
CA HIS A 149 -8.65 -24.69 -1.08
C HIS A 149 -9.71 -23.60 -0.97
N GLN A 150 -9.57 -22.73 0.04
CA GLN A 150 -10.38 -21.54 0.27
C GLN A 150 -9.46 -20.33 0.40
N GLN A 151 -9.99 -19.13 0.09
CA GLN A 151 -9.31 -17.87 0.36
C GLN A 151 -10.04 -17.10 1.44
N TYR A 152 -9.26 -16.59 2.38
CA TYR A 152 -9.72 -15.80 3.52
C TYR A 152 -9.26 -14.36 3.35
N LEU A 153 -10.09 -13.41 3.77
CA LEU A 153 -9.72 -12.01 3.79
C LEU A 153 -8.68 -11.82 4.90
N ARG A 154 -7.45 -11.46 4.54
CA ARG A 154 -6.36 -11.25 5.50
C ARG A 154 -6.34 -9.82 6.04
N TYR A 155 -6.64 -8.86 5.18
CA TYR A 155 -6.76 -7.46 5.55
C TYR A 155 -7.62 -6.70 4.53
N LEU A 156 -8.18 -5.59 4.98
CA LEU A 156 -8.85 -4.59 4.17
C LEU A 156 -8.44 -3.22 4.68
N MET A 157 -7.87 -2.37 3.83
CA MET A 157 -7.50 -1.00 4.21
C MET A 157 -8.12 0.01 3.26
N ARG A 158 -8.54 1.15 3.79
CA ARG A 158 -8.70 2.37 3.00
C ARG A 158 -7.39 3.13 3.03
N VAL A 159 -6.83 3.45 1.87
CA VAL A 159 -5.60 4.24 1.79
C VAL A 159 -5.88 5.63 2.36
N GLY A 160 -5.16 5.99 3.42
CA GLY A 160 -5.22 7.32 4.03
C GLY A 160 -4.17 8.24 3.42
N GLU A 161 -2.97 7.73 3.22
CA GLU A 161 -1.81 8.46 2.71
C GLU A 161 -1.07 7.57 1.69
N ALA A 162 -0.44 8.19 0.70
CA ALA A 162 0.38 7.51 -0.27
C ALA A 162 1.57 8.38 -0.67
N TYR A 163 2.70 7.75 -0.90
CA TYR A 163 3.98 8.42 -1.09
C TYR A 163 4.67 7.90 -2.33
N ALA A 164 5.41 8.76 -3.01
CA ALA A 164 6.15 8.34 -4.19
C ALA A 164 7.33 7.46 -3.79
N SER A 165 8.06 7.80 -2.71
CA SER A 165 9.32 7.14 -2.33
C SER A 165 9.45 6.86 -0.83
N GLN A 166 10.38 5.98 -0.47
CA GLN A 166 10.69 5.64 0.94
C GLN A 166 11.17 6.86 1.73
N HIS A 167 12.00 7.71 1.12
CA HIS A 167 12.41 8.98 1.71
C HIS A 167 11.23 9.87 2.11
N GLU A 168 10.26 10.02 1.20
CA GLU A 168 9.08 10.86 1.40
C GLU A 168 8.19 10.29 2.51
N LEU A 169 7.93 8.97 2.48
CA LEU A 169 7.20 8.26 3.52
C LEU A 169 7.83 8.45 4.91
N VAL A 170 9.13 8.15 5.04
CA VAL A 170 9.85 8.26 6.32
C VAL A 170 9.82 9.69 6.84
N SER A 171 10.09 10.66 5.95
CA SER A 171 10.05 12.08 6.31
C SER A 171 8.66 12.46 6.81
N ALA A 172 7.60 12.15 6.07
CA ALA A 172 6.24 12.51 6.46
C ALA A 172 5.81 11.87 7.79
N LEU A 173 6.13 10.59 8.02
CA LEU A 173 5.85 9.93 9.30
C LEU A 173 6.59 10.59 10.47
N VAL A 174 7.88 10.90 10.31
CA VAL A 174 8.66 11.58 11.37
C VAL A 174 8.14 12.98 11.66
N HIS A 175 7.91 13.81 10.63
CA HIS A 175 7.43 15.19 10.80
C HIS A 175 6.02 15.24 11.41
N SER A 176 5.20 14.21 11.20
CA SER A 176 3.89 14.06 11.82
C SER A 176 3.93 13.42 13.22
N GLY A 177 5.12 13.26 13.82
CA GLY A 177 5.29 12.72 15.16
C GLY A 177 5.05 11.21 15.28
N ARG A 178 5.07 10.47 14.15
CA ARG A 178 4.89 9.01 14.05
C ARG A 178 6.22 8.27 13.82
N ALA A 179 7.27 8.71 14.51
CA ALA A 179 8.61 8.12 14.37
C ALA A 179 8.67 6.67 14.89
N ASP A 180 7.84 6.34 15.88
CA ASP A 180 7.62 5.00 16.42
C ASP A 180 7.08 4.02 15.37
N VAL A 181 6.21 4.49 14.47
CA VAL A 181 5.73 3.70 13.32
C VAL A 181 6.89 3.37 12.38
N VAL A 182 7.78 4.33 12.11
CA VAL A 182 8.97 4.10 11.29
C VAL A 182 9.87 3.05 11.95
N ASP A 183 10.08 3.14 13.26
CA ASP A 183 10.86 2.16 14.01
C ASP A 183 10.27 0.75 13.94
N ALA A 184 8.95 0.62 14.16
CA ALA A 184 8.27 -0.67 14.12
C ALA A 184 8.31 -1.35 12.75
N LYS A 185 8.48 -0.57 11.67
CA LYS A 185 8.46 -1.05 10.28
C LYS A 185 9.82 -1.02 9.59
N ASP A 186 10.88 -0.69 10.32
CA ASP A 186 12.22 -0.54 9.76
C ASP A 186 12.78 -1.88 9.30
N ALA A 187 12.95 -2.04 7.98
CA ALA A 187 13.48 -3.26 7.37
C ALA A 187 14.91 -3.57 7.83
N SER A 188 15.69 -2.55 8.23
CA SER A 188 17.06 -2.75 8.77
C SER A 188 17.10 -3.25 10.20
N ARG A 189 15.93 -3.35 10.86
CA ARG A 189 15.77 -3.83 12.24
C ARG A 189 14.86 -5.06 12.35
N HIS A 190 13.89 -5.19 11.44
CA HIS A 190 12.84 -6.20 11.48
C HIS A 190 12.74 -6.96 10.17
N ALA A 191 12.69 -8.29 10.24
CA ALA A 191 12.56 -9.15 9.05
C ALA A 191 11.23 -8.94 8.30
N SER A 192 10.18 -8.48 9.00
CA SER A 192 8.88 -8.09 8.44
C SER A 192 8.78 -6.61 8.04
N GLY A 193 9.83 -5.82 8.26
CA GLY A 193 9.81 -4.39 8.00
C GLY A 193 9.61 -4.08 6.52
N ASP A 194 8.84 -3.04 6.20
CA ASP A 194 8.61 -2.59 4.82
C ASP A 194 9.00 -1.11 4.62
N VAL A 195 9.65 -0.50 5.61
CA VAL A 195 10.17 0.86 5.56
C VAL A 195 11.69 0.83 5.52
N TRP A 196 12.28 1.54 4.55
CA TRP A 196 13.73 1.64 4.40
C TRP A 196 14.20 3.02 4.84
N ARG A 197 15.05 3.06 5.87
CA ARG A 197 15.68 4.30 6.33
C ARG A 197 16.85 4.69 5.44
N ILE A 198 17.08 5.99 5.28
CA ILE A 198 18.24 6.51 4.57
C ILE A 198 19.50 6.30 5.42
N LYS A 199 20.60 5.90 4.78
CA LYS A 199 21.90 5.79 5.44
C LYS A 199 22.35 7.16 5.97
N PRO A 200 22.86 7.25 7.20
CA PRO A 200 23.48 8.47 7.70
C PRO A 200 24.52 9.01 6.71
N GLY A 201 24.48 10.32 6.43
CA GLY A 201 25.42 10.98 5.51
C GLY A 201 25.20 10.72 4.02
N SER A 202 24.24 9.88 3.63
CA SER A 202 23.86 9.77 2.22
C SER A 202 23.07 11.00 1.80
N ALA A 203 23.54 11.68 0.75
CA ALA A 203 22.77 12.75 0.12
C ALA A 203 21.54 12.12 -0.53
N SER A 204 20.36 12.33 0.07
CA SER A 204 19.11 12.20 -0.64
C SER A 204 18.97 13.44 -1.54
N ASP A 205 19.74 13.51 -2.63
CA ASP A 205 19.36 14.47 -3.64
C ASP A 205 17.89 14.18 -4.01
N ALA A 206 17.07 15.23 -4.06
CA ALA A 206 15.64 15.07 -4.28
C ALA A 206 15.35 14.49 -5.67
N ALA A 207 16.31 14.58 -6.60
CA ALA A 207 16.13 14.24 -8.00
C ALA A 207 16.28 12.74 -8.28
N THR A 208 17.22 12.05 -7.66
CA THR A 208 17.59 10.66 -7.98
C THR A 208 17.86 9.79 -6.77
N GLY A 209 18.39 10.34 -5.68
CA GLY A 209 18.80 9.59 -4.49
C GLY A 209 17.63 8.85 -3.86
N ARG A 210 16.44 9.46 -3.82
CA ARG A 210 15.24 8.84 -3.24
C ARG A 210 14.80 7.53 -3.92
N TRP A 211 15.29 7.26 -5.12
CA TRP A 211 14.93 6.07 -5.91
C TRP A 211 16.04 5.03 -5.97
N ARG A 212 17.22 5.29 -5.40
CA ARG A 212 18.37 4.38 -5.47
C ARG A 212 18.44 3.55 -4.20
N ALA A 213 18.38 2.24 -4.32
CA ALA A 213 18.41 1.35 -3.16
C ALA A 213 19.69 1.54 -2.33
N THR A 214 20.81 1.87 -2.99
CA THR A 214 22.11 2.11 -2.35
C THR A 214 22.14 3.28 -1.36
N THR A 215 21.16 4.19 -1.38
CA THR A 215 21.06 5.29 -0.39
C THR A 215 20.40 4.85 0.92
N TYR A 216 19.79 3.68 0.95
CA TYR A 216 19.03 3.17 2.09
C TYR A 216 19.81 2.13 2.89
N CYS A 217 19.58 2.08 4.20
CA CYS A 217 20.08 1.03 5.06
C CYS A 217 19.64 -0.33 4.52
N ARG A 218 20.56 -1.28 4.48
CA ARG A 218 20.24 -2.64 4.02
C ARG A 218 19.29 -3.30 5.05
N PRO A 219 18.29 -4.10 4.62
CA PRO A 219 17.41 -4.85 5.52
C PRO A 219 18.15 -5.80 6.46
N VAL A 220 17.55 -6.37 7.50
CA VAL A 220 18.20 -7.49 8.23
C VAL A 220 18.34 -8.73 7.34
N ILE A 221 19.31 -9.61 7.64
CA ILE A 221 19.37 -10.94 7.00
C ILE A 221 18.11 -11.73 7.37
N GLY A 222 17.49 -12.40 6.40
CA GLY A 222 16.21 -13.08 6.55
C GLY A 222 14.99 -12.18 6.30
N HIS A 223 15.20 -10.90 5.96
CA HIS A 223 14.15 -10.06 5.38
C HIS A 223 13.77 -10.57 3.99
N ALA A 224 12.55 -10.30 3.56
CA ALA A 224 12.11 -10.73 2.25
C ALA A 224 12.93 -10.04 1.14
N HIS A 225 13.52 -10.85 0.24
CA HIS A 225 14.50 -10.38 -0.77
C HIS A 225 15.87 -9.99 -0.17
N ARG A 226 16.18 -10.49 1.03
CA ARG A 226 17.52 -10.48 1.61
C ARG A 226 17.76 -11.76 2.43
N GLU A 227 17.89 -12.88 1.74
CA GLU A 227 18.12 -14.19 2.38
C GLU A 227 19.52 -14.29 3.01
N ASP A 228 20.53 -13.66 2.40
CA ASP A 228 21.91 -13.65 2.88
C ASP A 228 22.60 -12.28 2.71
N VAL A 229 23.93 -12.23 2.90
CA VAL A 229 24.73 -11.00 2.85
C VAL A 229 24.90 -10.43 1.45
N ASP A 230 24.86 -11.30 0.43
CA ASP A 230 25.10 -10.99 -0.98
C ASP A 230 23.79 -10.83 -1.76
N ASP A 231 22.65 -11.21 -1.17
CA ASP A 231 21.33 -10.99 -1.73
C ASP A 231 20.94 -9.49 -1.74
N GLU A 232 20.98 -8.91 -2.94
CA GLU A 232 20.54 -7.55 -3.23
C GLU A 232 19.16 -7.50 -3.92
N THR A 233 18.37 -8.57 -3.89
CA THR A 233 17.06 -8.59 -4.56
C THR A 233 16.08 -7.57 -4.00
N TRP A 234 16.23 -7.16 -2.73
CA TRP A 234 15.47 -6.07 -2.09
C TRP A 234 15.63 -4.72 -2.79
N HIS A 235 16.67 -4.51 -3.61
CA HIS A 235 16.79 -3.30 -4.43
C HIS A 235 15.56 -3.09 -5.30
N LYS A 236 14.93 -4.19 -5.76
CA LYS A 236 13.71 -4.15 -6.57
C LYS A 236 12.54 -3.52 -5.83
N ASP A 237 12.49 -3.58 -4.50
CA ASP A 237 11.39 -3.00 -3.72
C ASP A 237 11.43 -1.46 -3.69
N ILE A 238 12.60 -0.88 -3.94
CA ILE A 238 12.83 0.57 -3.99
C ILE A 238 12.90 1.07 -5.43
N GLU A 239 13.61 0.33 -6.28
CA GLU A 239 13.94 0.73 -7.64
C GLU A 239 12.86 0.35 -8.65
N TYR A 240 11.78 -0.33 -8.23
CA TYR A 240 10.72 -0.79 -9.13
C TYR A 240 10.19 0.31 -10.05
N VAL A 241 10.12 -0.02 -11.34
CA VAL A 241 9.45 0.75 -12.38
C VAL A 241 8.66 -0.23 -13.23
N ASP A 242 7.38 0.04 -13.48
CA ASP A 242 6.55 -0.77 -14.36
C ASP A 242 6.96 -0.57 -15.83
N GLN A 243 6.35 -1.36 -16.73
CA GLN A 243 6.60 -1.26 -18.17
C GLN A 243 6.23 0.10 -18.80
N HIS A 244 5.49 0.95 -18.07
CA HIS A 244 5.07 2.28 -18.48
C HIS A 244 5.89 3.40 -17.82
N GLY A 245 6.97 3.08 -17.11
CA GLY A 245 7.80 4.06 -16.44
C GLY A 245 7.27 4.53 -15.08
N ARG A 246 6.18 3.95 -14.58
CA ARG A 246 5.57 4.34 -13.30
C ARG A 246 6.17 3.57 -12.14
N ARG A 247 6.33 4.26 -11.02
CA ARG A 247 6.85 3.67 -9.79
C ARG A 247 5.70 3.22 -8.90
N ALA A 248 5.95 2.17 -8.12
CA ALA A 248 4.98 1.71 -7.13
C ALA A 248 4.85 2.72 -5.99
N ALA A 249 3.66 3.29 -5.81
CA ALA A 249 3.38 4.14 -4.66
C ALA A 249 3.50 3.35 -3.35
N LEU A 250 3.97 3.99 -2.28
CA LEU A 250 3.98 3.41 -0.92
C LEU A 250 2.68 3.77 -0.23
N LEU A 251 1.87 2.78 0.14
CA LEU A 251 0.51 3.01 0.63
C LEU A 251 0.45 2.85 2.14
N VAL A 252 -0.23 3.79 2.81
CA VAL A 252 -0.46 3.79 4.26
C VAL A 252 -1.98 3.85 4.49
N GLY A 253 -2.52 2.87 5.21
CA GLY A 253 -3.94 2.78 5.53
C GLY A 253 -4.39 3.82 6.55
N ASP A 254 -5.61 4.35 6.41
CA ASP A 254 -6.29 5.12 7.47
C ASP A 254 -6.64 4.14 8.60
N PRO A 255 -6.09 4.29 9.81
CA PRO A 255 -6.32 3.33 10.90
C PRO A 255 -7.80 3.15 11.27
N ARG A 256 -8.64 4.18 11.07
CA ARG A 256 -10.08 4.13 11.38
C ARG A 256 -10.87 3.24 10.42
N TRP A 257 -10.30 2.97 9.24
CA TRP A 257 -10.90 2.26 8.12
C TRP A 257 -9.96 1.17 7.60
N SER A 258 -9.19 0.59 8.51
CA SER A 258 -8.27 -0.52 8.24
C SER A 258 -8.54 -1.67 9.19
N PHE A 259 -8.58 -2.87 8.63
CA PHE A 259 -9.03 -4.10 9.27
C PHE A 259 -8.06 -5.23 8.96
N VAL A 260 -7.75 -6.04 9.95
CA VAL A 260 -6.80 -7.15 9.88
C VAL A 260 -7.46 -8.39 10.47
N TRP A 261 -7.34 -9.53 9.78
CA TRP A 261 -7.83 -10.80 10.30
C TRP A 261 -6.66 -11.74 10.54
N ASN A 262 -6.43 -12.08 11.80
CA ASN A 262 -5.51 -13.12 12.22
C ASN A 262 -6.21 -14.48 12.24
N GLN A 263 -7.54 -14.51 12.24
CA GLN A 263 -8.33 -15.74 12.10
C GLN A 263 -9.06 -15.79 10.76
N PRO A 264 -9.32 -16.99 10.20
CA PRO A 264 -9.98 -17.15 8.91
C PRO A 264 -11.51 -16.92 8.98
N PHE A 265 -11.97 -15.82 9.59
CA PHE A 265 -13.39 -15.54 9.85
C PHE A 265 -14.18 -15.12 8.62
N ILE A 266 -13.53 -14.51 7.63
CA ILE A 266 -14.20 -14.03 6.41
C ILE A 266 -13.57 -14.70 5.21
N CYS A 267 -14.38 -15.33 4.37
CA CYS A 267 -13.91 -16.04 3.19
C CYS A 267 -14.69 -15.66 1.93
N LYS A 268 -14.09 -15.94 0.77
CA LYS A 268 -14.75 -15.77 -0.53
C LYS A 268 -15.91 -16.75 -0.67
N THR A 269 -17.05 -16.28 -1.18
CA THR A 269 -18.23 -17.12 -1.45
C THR A 269 -17.99 -18.11 -2.59
N ASP A 270 -17.38 -17.62 -3.67
CA ASP A 270 -17.21 -18.40 -4.88
C ASP A 270 -16.01 -19.36 -4.74
N PRO A 271 -16.12 -20.59 -5.23
CA PRO A 271 -14.98 -21.50 -5.26
C PRO A 271 -13.88 -21.00 -6.22
N GLY A 272 -12.67 -21.53 -6.05
CA GLY A 272 -11.54 -21.29 -6.94
C GLY A 272 -10.72 -20.03 -6.62
N PRO A 273 -9.49 -19.96 -7.19
CA PRO A 273 -8.54 -18.90 -6.91
C PRO A 273 -8.99 -17.56 -7.51
N LEU A 274 -8.72 -16.48 -6.79
CA LEU A 274 -8.71 -15.13 -7.35
C LEU A 274 -7.67 -15.07 -8.48
N ARG A 275 -8.13 -14.63 -9.66
CA ARG A 275 -7.27 -14.45 -10.82
C ARG A 275 -6.68 -13.05 -10.80
N GLY A 276 -5.38 -12.96 -10.53
CA GLY A 276 -4.59 -11.73 -10.64
C GLY A 276 -5.11 -10.53 -9.84
N HIS A 277 -4.67 -9.34 -10.23
CA HIS A 277 -5.14 -8.08 -9.66
C HIS A 277 -6.53 -7.75 -10.22
N ARG A 278 -7.51 -7.57 -9.33
CA ARG A 278 -8.87 -7.21 -9.72
C ARG A 278 -9.26 -5.90 -9.07
N ARG A 279 -9.86 -5.01 -9.85
CA ARG A 279 -10.56 -3.82 -9.36
C ARG A 279 -12.05 -4.14 -9.27
N VAL A 280 -12.63 -4.00 -8.09
CA VAL A 280 -14.07 -4.19 -7.83
C VAL A 280 -14.60 -3.04 -7.00
N SER A 281 -15.92 -2.86 -6.92
CA SER A 281 -16.47 -1.91 -5.95
C SER A 281 -16.54 -2.52 -4.55
N VAL A 282 -16.61 -1.70 -3.50
CA VAL A 282 -16.87 -2.16 -2.12
C VAL A 282 -18.14 -3.03 -2.04
N THR A 283 -19.20 -2.64 -2.77
CA THR A 283 -20.44 -3.42 -2.83
C THR A 283 -20.21 -4.80 -3.47
N ALA A 284 -19.43 -4.85 -4.55
CA ALA A 284 -19.12 -6.11 -5.21
C ALA A 284 -18.23 -6.99 -4.31
N LEU A 285 -17.25 -6.42 -3.62
CA LEU A 285 -16.44 -7.13 -2.63
C LEU A 285 -17.34 -7.79 -1.58
N LEU A 286 -18.23 -7.04 -0.93
CA LEU A 286 -19.11 -7.56 0.11
C LEU A 286 -20.04 -8.68 -0.37
N LYS A 287 -20.53 -8.61 -1.62
CA LYS A 287 -21.34 -9.68 -2.22
C LYS A 287 -20.56 -10.98 -2.42
N HIS A 288 -19.24 -10.91 -2.56
CA HIS A 288 -18.36 -12.06 -2.74
C HIS A 288 -17.73 -12.56 -1.44
N LEU A 289 -18.14 -12.01 -0.29
CA LEU A 289 -17.67 -12.39 1.04
C LEU A 289 -18.79 -13.05 1.85
N ARG A 290 -18.40 -13.95 2.75
CA ARG A 290 -19.27 -14.55 3.76
C ARG A 290 -18.48 -14.80 5.05
N ALA A 291 -19.20 -14.98 6.14
CA ALA A 291 -18.64 -15.59 7.34
C ALA A 291 -18.13 -17.02 7.00
N SER A 292 -16.99 -17.36 7.56
CA SER A 292 -16.41 -18.69 7.46
C SER A 292 -17.12 -19.62 8.42
N ALA A 293 -17.46 -20.82 7.94
CA ALA A 293 -17.98 -21.89 8.80
C ALA A 293 -16.91 -22.52 9.70
N VAL A 294 -15.63 -22.13 9.52
CA VAL A 294 -14.51 -22.51 10.38
C VAL A 294 -14.55 -21.62 11.63
N ALA A 295 -15.60 -21.80 12.44
CA ALA A 295 -15.71 -21.19 13.76
C ALA A 295 -15.68 -22.31 14.80
N THR A 296 -14.58 -22.33 15.57
CA THR A 296 -14.25 -23.15 16.76
C THR A 296 -14.12 -24.66 16.59
#